data_AF-A0A3M7TJE4-F1
#
_entry.id   AF-A0A3M7TJE4-F1
#
_cell.length_a   1.000
_cell.length_b   1.000
_cell.length_c   1.000
_cell.angle_alpha   90.00
_cell.angle_beta   90.00
_cell.angle_gamma   90.00
#
_symmetry.space_group_name_H-M   'P 1'
#
loop_
_entity.id
_entity.type
_entity.pdbx_description
1 polymer ?
#
loop_
_entity_poly.entity_id
_entity_poly.type
_entity_poly.pdbx_seq_one_letter_code
_entity_poly.pdbx_strand_id
1 'polypeptide(L)'
;MKKNYLKCIGVLFFFTSMSYAQDSESIVNKYLRGTFSEYRKSDLMNFTIDGKDYSKSLRGEVIKVQQMYNGLPVFNAVSTVLVKDNRVTYFLDSFEKDYLNADQNIPRLNPQQAFDKLASTIELKNSEK
;
A
#
# COMPACT_ATOMS: atom_id res chain seq x y z
N MET A 1 12.64 -38.63 -36.18
CA MET A 1 11.68 -37.74 -35.49
C MET A 1 12.39 -36.44 -35.14
N LYS A 2 12.01 -35.32 -35.78
CA LYS A 2 12.69 -34.02 -35.66
C LYS A 2 12.39 -33.39 -34.29
N LYS A 3 13.45 -33.06 -33.55
CA LYS A 3 13.40 -32.52 -32.19
C LYS A 3 13.03 -31.02 -32.22
N ASN A 4 11.80 -30.69 -31.82
CA ASN A 4 11.25 -29.32 -31.84
C ASN A 4 11.45 -28.56 -30.51
N TYR A 5 12.52 -28.81 -29.76
CA TYR A 5 12.76 -28.17 -28.45
C TYR A 5 13.08 -26.67 -28.54
N LEU A 6 13.30 -26.14 -29.75
CA LEU A 6 13.67 -24.74 -29.97
C LEU A 6 12.48 -23.77 -29.77
N LYS A 7 11.24 -24.26 -29.74
CA LYS A 7 10.04 -23.41 -29.57
C LYS A 7 9.73 -23.03 -28.13
N CYS A 8 10.40 -23.62 -27.14
CA CYS A 8 10.14 -23.34 -25.72
C CYS A 8 11.07 -22.28 -25.10
N ILE A 9 12.13 -21.87 -25.80
CA ILE A 9 13.11 -20.90 -25.27
C ILE A 9 12.57 -19.45 -25.34
N GLY A 10 11.66 -19.15 -26.27
CA GLY A 10 11.11 -17.79 -26.45
C GLY A 10 10.12 -17.33 -25.38
N VAL A 11 9.60 -18.25 -24.55
CA VAL A 11 8.55 -17.94 -23.56
C VAL A 11 9.13 -17.50 -22.20
N LEU A 12 10.43 -17.73 -21.95
CA LEU A 12 11.05 -17.47 -20.65
C LEU A 12 11.42 -15.99 -20.39
N PHE A 13 11.34 -15.11 -21.40
CA PHE A 13 11.80 -13.72 -21.28
C PHE A 13 10.73 -12.71 -20.86
N PHE A 14 9.46 -13.11 -20.67
CA PHE A 14 8.37 -12.19 -20.32
C PHE A 14 8.10 -12.00 -18.81
N PHE A 15 8.90 -12.60 -17.92
CA PHE A 15 8.62 -12.57 -16.47
C PHE A 15 9.53 -11.64 -15.64
N THR A 16 10.44 -10.88 -16.24
CA THR A 16 11.47 -10.14 -15.47
C THR A 16 11.00 -8.81 -14.87
N SER A 17 9.81 -8.30 -15.21
CA SER A 17 9.32 -7.01 -14.73
C SER A 17 8.63 -7.05 -13.36
N MET A 18 8.28 -8.23 -12.83
CA MET A 18 7.60 -8.37 -11.52
C MET A 18 8.56 -8.50 -10.32
N SER A 19 9.85 -8.76 -10.55
CA SER A 19 10.80 -9.11 -9.48
C SER A 19 11.08 -7.97 -8.49
N TYR A 20 11.04 -6.71 -8.95
CA TYR A 20 11.35 -5.55 -8.11
C TYR A 20 10.15 -5.12 -7.23
N ALA A 21 8.91 -5.44 -7.63
CA ALA A 21 7.73 -5.17 -6.82
C ALA A 21 7.74 -6.02 -5.55
N GLN A 22 7.99 -7.32 -5.72
CA GLN A 22 8.00 -8.33 -4.67
C GLN A 22 9.13 -8.15 -3.65
N ASP A 23 10.30 -7.67 -4.08
CA ASP A 23 11.44 -7.46 -3.19
C ASP A 23 11.16 -6.36 -2.14
N SER A 24 10.65 -5.19 -2.56
CA SER A 24 10.38 -4.12 -1.58
C SER A 24 9.23 -4.47 -0.63
N GLU A 25 8.20 -5.19 -1.07
CA GLU A 25 7.12 -5.64 -0.17
C GLU A 25 7.67 -6.57 0.91
N SER A 26 8.53 -7.52 0.54
CA SER A 26 9.22 -8.41 1.47
C SER A 26 10.08 -7.65 2.47
N ILE A 27 10.89 -6.68 2.01
CA ILE A 27 11.75 -5.85 2.85
C ILE A 27 10.93 -5.07 3.88
N VAL A 28 9.86 -4.39 3.44
CA VAL A 28 8.99 -3.60 4.32
C VAL A 28 8.23 -4.49 5.30
N ASN A 29 7.65 -5.59 4.84
CA ASN A 29 6.90 -6.52 5.67
C ASN A 29 7.80 -7.15 6.76
N LYS A 30 9.02 -7.55 6.40
CA LYS A 30 10.01 -8.04 7.36
C LYS A 30 10.37 -6.99 8.40
N TYR A 31 10.57 -5.74 7.98
CA TYR A 31 10.87 -4.64 8.89
C TYR A 31 9.73 -4.37 9.86
N LEU A 32 8.49 -4.27 9.37
CA LEU A 32 7.31 -4.00 10.20
C LEU A 32 7.12 -5.09 11.26
N ARG A 33 7.16 -6.36 10.85
CA ARG A 33 7.02 -7.52 11.75
C ARG A 33 8.13 -7.64 12.79
N GLY A 34 9.35 -7.23 12.45
CA GLY A 34 10.51 -7.30 13.34
C GLY A 34 10.62 -6.13 14.31
N THR A 35 10.10 -4.95 13.95
CA THR A 35 10.30 -3.70 14.71
C THR A 35 9.19 -3.42 15.69
N PHE A 36 7.94 -3.70 15.30
CA PHE A 36 6.78 -3.22 16.04
C PHE A 36 5.97 -4.37 16.63
N SER A 37 6.21 -4.66 17.91
CA SER A 37 5.42 -5.61 18.71
C SER A 37 4.08 -5.04 19.17
N GLU A 38 3.92 -3.72 19.07
CA GLU A 38 2.74 -2.95 19.50
C GLU A 38 1.50 -3.15 18.62
N TYR A 39 1.65 -3.66 17.39
CA TYR A 39 0.51 -4.04 16.56
C TYR A 39 -0.13 -5.30 17.15
N ARG A 40 -1.15 -5.10 17.98
CA ARG A 40 -1.80 -6.15 18.77
C ARG A 40 -2.54 -7.21 17.94
N LYS A 41 -2.74 -6.97 16.65
CA LYS A 41 -3.45 -7.88 15.75
C LYS A 41 -2.75 -7.98 14.40
N SER A 42 -2.84 -9.16 13.81
CA SER A 42 -2.09 -9.55 12.61
C SER A 42 -2.48 -8.80 11.35
N ASP A 43 -3.68 -8.23 11.29
CA ASP A 43 -4.22 -7.55 10.11
C ASP A 43 -3.93 -6.05 10.07
N LEU A 44 -3.53 -5.42 11.18
CA LEU A 44 -3.09 -4.02 11.21
C LEU A 44 -1.74 -3.80 10.52
N MET A 45 -1.00 -4.87 10.25
CA MET A 45 0.24 -4.81 9.47
C MET A 45 0.01 -5.04 7.96
N ASN A 46 -1.23 -5.27 7.51
CA ASN A 46 -1.49 -5.41 6.09
C ASN A 46 -1.29 -4.06 5.40
N PHE A 47 -0.65 -4.07 4.24
CA PHE A 47 -0.42 -2.85 3.47
C PHE A 47 -0.37 -3.15 1.98
N THR A 48 -0.50 -2.11 1.17
CA THR A 48 -0.14 -2.11 -0.25
C THR A 48 0.95 -1.08 -0.49
N ILE A 49 1.73 -1.27 -1.55
CA ILE A 49 2.68 -0.26 -2.00
C ILE A 49 1.92 0.71 -2.91
N ASP A 50 1.85 1.97 -2.48
CA ASP A 50 1.20 3.06 -3.22
C ASP A 50 2.15 3.66 -4.27
N GLY A 51 3.44 3.73 -3.95
CA GLY A 51 4.45 4.24 -4.88
C GLY A 51 5.88 3.94 -4.45
N LYS A 52 6.79 3.93 -5.44
CA LYS A 52 8.23 3.79 -5.25
C LYS A 52 8.95 4.84 -6.07
N ASP A 53 9.94 5.50 -5.48
CA ASP A 53 10.79 6.45 -6.18
C ASP A 53 12.24 6.38 -5.68
N TYR A 54 13.19 6.33 -6.60
CA TYR A 54 14.60 6.34 -6.24
C TYR A 54 15.09 7.78 -6.04
N SER A 55 15.44 8.12 -4.81
CA SER A 55 15.99 9.42 -4.47
C SER A 55 17.52 9.42 -4.60
N LYS A 56 18.04 10.18 -5.57
CA LYS A 56 19.49 10.39 -5.75
C LYS A 56 20.14 11.06 -4.53
N SER A 57 19.48 12.05 -3.93
CA SER A 57 20.01 12.79 -2.78
C SER A 57 20.03 11.92 -1.52
N LEU A 58 19.01 11.08 -1.33
CA LEU A 58 18.95 10.14 -0.21
C LEU A 58 19.75 8.86 -0.47
N ARG A 59 20.16 8.62 -1.72
CA ARG A 59 20.86 7.42 -2.18
C ARG A 59 20.09 6.14 -1.80
N GLY A 60 18.79 6.13 -2.07
CA GLY A 60 17.89 5.04 -1.67
C GLY A 60 16.51 5.13 -2.31
N GLU A 61 15.75 4.05 -2.19
CA GLU A 61 14.36 3.96 -2.63
C GLU A 61 13.43 4.49 -1.53
N VAL A 62 12.59 5.46 -1.88
CA VAL A 62 11.49 5.97 -1.06
C VAL A 62 10.23 5.23 -1.46
N ILE A 63 9.62 4.54 -0.51
CA ILE A 63 8.42 3.72 -0.71
C ILE A 63 7.28 4.32 0.09
N LYS A 64 6.14 4.57 -0.55
CA LYS A 64 4.88 4.89 0.11
C LYS A 64 4.09 3.60 0.31
N VAL A 65 3.65 3.35 1.54
CA VAL A 65 2.85 2.19 1.88
C VAL A 65 1.53 2.61 2.51
N GLN A 66 0.43 2.12 1.96
CA GLN A 66 -0.93 2.37 2.44
C GLN A 66 -1.34 1.19 3.32
N GLN A 67 -1.68 1.45 4.59
CA GLN A 67 -2.22 0.41 5.47
C GLN A 67 -3.57 -0.08 4.95
N MET A 68 -3.78 -1.39 5.00
CA MET A 68 -5.02 -2.05 4.62
C MET A 68 -5.63 -2.73 5.84
N TYR A 69 -6.95 -2.67 5.97
CA TYR A 69 -7.70 -3.40 6.97
C TYR A 69 -8.93 -4.03 6.31
N ASN A 70 -9.10 -5.36 6.45
CA ASN A 70 -10.17 -6.12 5.79
C ASN A 70 -10.30 -5.85 4.27
N GLY A 71 -9.18 -5.59 3.60
CA GLY A 71 -9.14 -5.29 2.16
C GLY A 71 -9.48 -3.84 1.79
N LEU A 72 -9.72 -2.97 2.77
CA LEU A 72 -9.96 -1.54 2.58
C LEU A 72 -8.75 -0.70 3.02
N PRO A 73 -8.44 0.42 2.35
CA PRO A 73 -7.40 1.33 2.80
C PRO A 73 -7.86 2.05 4.07
N VAL A 74 -6.97 2.11 5.07
CA VAL A 74 -7.20 2.92 6.28
C VAL A 74 -6.90 4.38 5.95
N PHE A 75 -7.89 5.26 6.15
CA PHE A 75 -7.77 6.68 5.82
C PHE A 75 -6.60 7.33 6.59
N ASN A 76 -5.81 8.16 5.90
CA ASN A 76 -4.58 8.81 6.40
C ASN A 76 -3.45 7.88 6.89
N ALA A 77 -3.60 6.55 6.79
CA ALA A 77 -2.57 5.60 7.22
C ALA A 77 -1.54 5.30 6.12
N VAL A 78 -0.90 6.35 5.61
CA VAL A 78 0.17 6.25 4.59
C VAL A 78 1.52 6.49 5.25
N SER A 79 2.34 5.45 5.31
CA SER A 79 3.69 5.50 5.85
C SER A 79 4.73 5.64 4.74
N THR A 80 5.90 6.19 5.07
CA THR A 80 7.02 6.33 4.13
C THR A 80 8.23 5.54 4.60
N VAL A 81 8.78 4.71 3.73
CA VAL A 81 9.94 3.87 4.02
C VAL A 81 11.12 4.30 3.15
N LEU A 82 12.30 4.45 3.73
CA LEU A 82 13.54 4.64 2.99
C LEU A 82 14.37 3.36 3.03
N VAL A 83 14.58 2.76 1.87
CA VAL A 83 15.37 1.54 1.70
C VAL A 83 16.72 1.88 1.07
N LYS A 84 17.80 1.43 1.70
CA LYS A 84 19.17 1.50 1.19
C LYS A 84 19.82 0.14 1.35
N ASP A 85 20.55 -0.30 0.33
CA ASP A 85 21.26 -1.59 0.34
C ASP A 85 20.36 -2.76 0.83
N ASN A 86 19.13 -2.80 0.30
CA ASN A 86 18.08 -3.78 0.65
C ASN A 86 17.69 -3.81 2.14
N ARG A 87 17.85 -2.71 2.85
CA ARG A 87 17.45 -2.56 4.27
C ARG A 87 16.69 -1.27 4.49
N VAL A 88 15.70 -1.32 5.38
CA VAL A 88 15.02 -0.12 5.86
C VAL A 88 15.98 0.68 6.73
N THR A 89 16.22 1.94 6.35
CA THR A 89 17.09 2.88 7.08
C THR A 89 16.32 4.00 7.75
N TYR A 90 15.09 4.26 7.29
CA TYR A 90 14.18 5.20 7.91
C TYR A 90 12.74 4.77 7.64
N PHE A 91 11.87 5.00 8.62
CA PHE A 91 10.45 4.72 8.52
C PHE A 91 9.68 5.86 9.19
N LEU A 92 8.92 6.60 8.39
CA LEU A 92 7.93 7.56 8.88
C LEU A 92 6.61 6.83 9.02
N ASP A 93 6.24 6.58 10.26
CA ASP A 93 5.07 5.79 10.62
C ASP A 93 3.81 6.66 10.75
N SER A 94 2.78 6.28 10.00
CA SER A 94 1.43 6.84 10.08
C SER A 94 0.39 5.71 10.23
N PHE A 95 0.80 4.47 10.48
CA PHE A 95 -0.15 3.36 10.59
C PHE A 95 -0.98 3.48 11.85
N GLU A 96 -2.25 3.14 11.72
CA GLU A 96 -3.14 2.99 12.85
C GLU A 96 -2.70 1.79 13.68
N LYS A 97 -2.60 1.97 15.00
CA LYS A 97 -2.05 0.99 15.94
C LYS A 97 -3.13 0.18 16.64
N ASP A 98 -4.35 0.72 16.65
CA ASP A 98 -5.52 0.08 17.23
C ASP A 98 -6.73 0.15 16.29
N TYR A 99 -7.93 -0.11 16.80
CA TYR A 99 -9.16 -0.16 16.00
C TYR A 99 -10.06 1.04 16.23
N LEU A 100 -9.60 2.07 16.94
CA LEU A 100 -10.45 3.20 17.29
C LEU A 100 -10.89 3.98 16.05
N ASN A 101 -10.03 4.04 15.03
CA ASN A 101 -10.25 4.83 13.82
C ASN A 101 -10.59 3.99 12.58
N ALA A 102 -10.58 2.66 12.68
CA ALA A 102 -10.89 1.77 11.56
C ALA A 102 -12.39 1.46 11.50
N ASP A 103 -13.06 1.96 10.45
CA ASP A 103 -14.48 1.69 10.22
C ASP A 103 -14.75 0.22 9.88
N GLN A 104 -15.99 -0.22 10.12
CA GLN A 104 -16.49 -1.54 9.76
C GLN A 104 -16.50 -1.72 8.23
N ASN A 105 -16.29 -2.95 7.74
CA ASN A 105 -16.37 -3.28 6.31
C ASN A 105 -17.81 -3.34 5.76
N ILE A 106 -18.78 -2.75 6.49
CA ILE A 106 -20.18 -2.66 6.07
C ILE A 106 -20.49 -1.17 5.92
N PRO A 107 -20.69 -0.66 4.69
CA PRO A 107 -21.01 0.74 4.47
C PRO A 107 -22.32 1.13 5.18
N ARG A 108 -22.28 2.21 5.97
CA ARG A 108 -23.49 2.77 6.59
C ARG A 108 -24.31 3.64 5.63
N LEU A 109 -23.67 4.16 4.59
CA LEU A 109 -24.27 4.98 3.55
C LEU A 109 -23.93 4.37 2.19
N ASN A 110 -24.87 4.45 1.24
CA ASN A 110 -24.54 4.19 -0.15
C ASN A 110 -23.79 5.39 -0.78
N PRO A 111 -23.13 5.23 -1.94
CA PRO A 111 -22.33 6.29 -2.55
C PRO A 111 -23.10 7.61 -2.79
N GLN A 112 -24.37 7.54 -3.21
CA GLN A 112 -25.19 8.73 -3.43
C GLN A 112 -25.48 9.47 -2.12
N GLN A 113 -25.89 8.73 -1.07
CA GLN A 113 -26.13 9.31 0.25
C GLN A 113 -24.88 9.93 0.86
N ALA A 114 -23.72 9.31 0.66
CA ALA A 114 -22.43 9.85 1.12
C ALA A 114 -22.10 11.16 0.38
N PHE A 115 -22.29 11.19 -0.95
CA PHE A 115 -22.10 12.39 -1.75
C PHE A 115 -23.07 13.52 -1.35
N ASP A 116 -24.37 13.22 -1.21
CA ASP A 116 -25.38 14.21 -0.82
C ASP A 116 -25.09 14.81 0.56
N LYS A 117 -24.64 13.96 1.51
CA LYS A 117 -24.21 14.40 2.84
C LYS A 117 -22.95 15.26 2.79
N LEU A 118 -21.96 14.89 1.97
CA LEU A 118 -20.77 15.72 1.76
C LEU A 118 -21.17 17.06 1.16
N ALA A 119 -21.96 17.06 0.08
CA ALA A 119 -22.37 18.26 -0.64
C ALA A 119 -23.16 19.24 0.24
N SER A 120 -23.99 18.74 1.17
CA SER A 120 -24.65 19.58 2.16
C SER A 120 -23.70 20.07 3.26
N THR A 121 -22.76 19.23 3.71
CA THR A 121 -21.79 19.58 4.77
C THR A 121 -20.81 20.67 4.31
N ILE A 122 -20.38 20.64 3.05
CA ILE A 122 -19.45 21.63 2.48
C ILE A 122 -20.15 22.72 1.68
N GLU A 123 -21.47 22.85 1.83
CA GLU A 123 -22.30 23.89 1.19
C GLU A 123 -22.11 23.99 -0.34
N LEU A 124 -21.83 22.85 -0.98
CA LEU A 124 -21.63 22.76 -2.44
C LEU A 124 -22.90 23.09 -3.22
N LYS A 125 -24.08 22.93 -2.61
CA LYS A 125 -25.34 23.44 -3.16
C LYS A 125 -25.40 24.95 -2.94
N ASN A 126 -24.81 25.72 -3.85
CA ASN A 126 -25.23 27.10 -4.05
C ASN A 126 -26.71 27.13 -4.39
N SER A 127 -27.44 27.99 -3.68
CA SER A 127 -28.87 28.22 -3.83
C SER A 127 -29.25 28.40 -5.29
N GLU A 128 -30.39 27.83 -5.66
CA GLU A 128 -31.13 28.14 -6.87
C GLU A 128 -31.05 29.64 -7.20
N LYS A 129 -30.61 29.94 -8.43
CA LYS A 129 -30.90 31.19 -9.12
C LYS A 129 -31.64 30.85 -10.40
#